data_AF-A0A259TUL2-F1
#
_entry.id   AF-A0A259TUL2-F1
#
_cell.length_a   1.000
_cell.length_b   1.000
_cell.length_c   1.000
_cell.angle_alpha   90.00
_cell.angle_beta   90.00
_cell.angle_gamma   90.00
#
_symmetry.space_group_name_H-M   'P 1'
#
loop_
_entity.id
_entity.type
_entity.pdbx_description
1 polymer ?
#
loop_
_entity_poly.entity_id
_entity_poly.type
_entity_poly.pdbx_seq_one_letter_code
_entity_poly.pdbx_strand_id
1 'polypeptide(L)'
;MSTSEPIADSDGFQPTSGASPAYRRTGPSVHALTYYVLLVTRRRRPLFEGAAAAARLKELLRLEAERMGLGVESIDVNPATVTIHIHAPPTLSPHKIVRELRRAASGPLREEFPHIKSAGGLFVRDYMVTSVPVPETDCDAFERHIPKRWTPKAASPKAEE
;
A
#
# COMPACT_ATOMS: atom_id res chain seq x y z
N MET A 1 -2.83 -4.36 48.32
CA MET A 1 -2.92 -3.57 47.08
C MET A 1 -1.53 -3.04 46.79
N SER A 2 -0.75 -3.79 46.01
CA SER A 2 0.61 -3.38 45.62
C SER A 2 0.51 -2.80 44.22
N THR A 3 0.50 -1.48 44.12
CA THR A 3 0.54 -0.77 42.85
C THR A 3 1.96 -0.88 42.32
N SER A 4 2.17 -1.81 41.38
CA SER A 4 3.39 -1.86 40.59
C SER A 4 3.32 -0.75 39.54
N GLU A 5 4.08 0.33 39.75
CA GLU A 5 4.33 1.31 38.69
C GLU A 5 4.99 0.61 37.49
N PRO A 6 4.59 0.91 36.24
CA PRO A 6 5.29 0.40 35.08
C PRO A 6 6.68 1.03 35.03
N ILE A 7 7.69 0.18 35.13
CA ILE A 7 9.10 0.51 34.89
C ILE A 7 9.17 1.19 33.51
N ALA A 8 9.47 2.49 33.51
CA ALA A 8 9.79 3.20 32.29
C ALA A 8 11.07 2.59 31.71
N ASP A 9 10.95 1.91 30.57
CA ASP A 9 12.08 1.41 29.77
C ASP A 9 13.00 2.59 29.40
N SER A 10 14.02 2.83 30.21
CA SER A 10 14.93 3.97 30.12
C SER A 10 16.13 3.77 29.19
N ASP A 11 16.18 2.69 28.40
CA ASP A 11 17.25 2.45 27.41
C ASP A 11 16.76 2.67 25.97
N GLY A 12 16.19 3.86 25.73
CA GLY A 12 15.71 4.28 24.42
C GLY A 12 16.86 4.74 23.54
N PHE A 13 17.03 4.11 22.37
CA PHE A 13 17.85 4.66 21.28
C PHE A 13 17.40 6.10 21.01
N GLN A 14 18.27 7.08 21.26
CA GLN A 14 18.01 8.49 20.98
C GLN A 14 18.69 8.86 19.66
N PRO A 15 17.96 9.38 18.66
CA PRO A 15 18.57 9.86 17.43
C PRO A 15 19.56 10.99 17.75
N THR A 16 20.77 10.89 17.20
CA THR A 16 21.87 11.83 17.49
C THR A 16 21.73 13.17 16.74
N SER A 17 20.84 13.26 15.75
CA SER A 17 20.63 14.43 14.90
C SER A 17 19.16 14.78 14.77
N GLY A 18 18.83 16.08 14.75
CA GLY A 18 17.46 16.57 14.51
C GLY A 18 16.90 16.25 13.12
N ALA A 19 17.74 15.76 12.19
CA ALA A 19 17.32 15.33 10.84
C ALA A 19 17.07 13.82 10.72
N SER A 20 17.18 13.07 11.82
CA SER A 20 16.95 11.63 11.81
C SER A 20 15.45 11.29 11.68
N PRO A 21 15.09 10.18 11.01
CA PRO A 21 13.70 9.76 10.92
C PRO A 21 13.16 9.35 12.29
N ALA A 22 11.83 9.40 12.46
CA ALA A 22 11.18 8.98 13.70
C ALA A 22 11.27 7.45 13.85
N TYR A 23 12.24 6.99 14.65
CA TYR A 23 12.46 5.58 14.92
C TYR A 23 11.40 5.02 15.88
N ARG A 24 10.94 3.80 15.59
CA ARG A 24 10.01 3.02 16.41
C ARG A 24 10.71 1.76 16.91
N ARG A 25 10.39 1.34 18.14
CA ARG A 25 10.90 0.10 18.72
C ARG A 25 9.80 -0.95 18.79
N THR A 26 10.07 -2.13 18.26
CA THR A 26 9.21 -3.32 18.39
C THR A 26 10.09 -4.49 18.82
N GLY A 27 9.98 -4.89 20.08
CA GLY A 27 10.84 -5.93 20.67
C GLY A 27 12.33 -5.58 20.55
N PRO A 28 13.15 -6.45 19.92
CA PRO A 28 14.58 -6.19 19.73
C PRO A 28 14.88 -5.23 18.57
N SER A 29 13.89 -4.83 17.78
CA SER A 29 14.10 -4.05 16.56
C SER A 29 13.82 -2.56 16.76
N VAL A 30 14.74 -1.70 16.33
CA VAL A 30 14.53 -0.25 16.15
C VAL A 30 14.51 0.03 14.65
N HIS A 31 13.45 0.65 14.15
CA HIS A 31 13.22 0.79 12.71
C HIS A 31 12.47 2.06 12.37
N ALA A 32 12.69 2.55 11.15
CA ALA A 32 11.94 3.64 10.54
C ALA A 32 11.65 3.26 9.08
N LEU A 33 10.83 2.22 8.89
CA LEU A 33 10.49 1.72 7.56
C LEU A 33 9.26 2.44 7.06
N THR A 34 9.44 3.14 5.94
CA THR A 34 8.40 3.86 5.23
C THR A 34 8.30 3.30 3.83
N TYR A 35 7.09 3.03 3.38
CA TYR A 35 6.81 2.55 2.04
C TYR A 35 5.79 3.45 1.34
N TYR A 36 6.09 3.75 0.09
CA TYR A 36 5.17 4.36 -0.86
C TYR A 36 4.74 3.27 -1.83
N VAL A 37 3.45 2.98 -1.84
CA VAL A 37 2.87 1.92 -2.66
C VAL A 37 1.94 2.55 -3.68
N LEU A 38 2.16 2.29 -4.97
CA LEU A 38 1.26 2.68 -6.04
C LEU A 38 0.51 1.45 -6.57
N LEU A 39 -0.81 1.52 -6.52
CA LEU A 39 -1.72 0.53 -7.08
C LEU A 39 -2.46 1.13 -8.27
N VAL A 40 -2.55 0.36 -9.35
CA VAL A 40 -3.28 0.76 -10.56
C VAL A 40 -4.50 -0.12 -10.74
N THR A 41 -5.63 0.48 -11.08
CA THR A 41 -6.86 -0.23 -11.41
C THR A 41 -6.68 -1.10 -12.65
N ARG A 42 -7.41 -2.21 -12.72
CA ARG A 42 -7.37 -3.11 -13.88
C ARG A 42 -7.78 -2.36 -15.14
N ARG A 43 -6.97 -2.47 -16.21
CA ARG A 43 -7.18 -1.78 -17.50
C ARG A 43 -7.18 -0.25 -17.40
N ARG A 44 -6.66 0.32 -16.30
CA ARG A 44 -6.68 1.77 -16.02
C ARG A 44 -8.10 2.36 -16.10
N ARG A 45 -9.09 1.60 -15.63
CA ARG A 45 -10.48 2.07 -15.62
C ARG A 45 -10.62 3.12 -14.51
N PRO A 46 -11.26 4.26 -14.79
CA PRO A 46 -11.42 5.29 -13.78
C PRO A 46 -12.57 4.91 -12.83
N LEU A 47 -12.32 3.93 -11.95
CA LEU A 47 -13.31 3.35 -11.05
C LEU A 47 -13.61 4.24 -9.83
N PHE A 48 -12.75 5.21 -9.56
CA PHE A 48 -12.83 6.08 -8.38
C PHE A 48 -13.19 7.54 -8.73
N GLU A 49 -13.75 7.81 -9.91
CA GLU A 49 -14.27 9.16 -10.26
C GLU A 49 -15.38 9.62 -9.30
N GLY A 50 -16.14 8.68 -8.73
CA GLY A 50 -17.12 8.95 -7.69
C GLY A 50 -16.48 9.01 -6.30
N ALA A 51 -16.76 10.08 -5.56
CA ALA A 51 -16.26 10.28 -4.19
C ALA A 51 -16.63 9.14 -3.22
N ALA A 52 -17.77 8.47 -3.43
CA ALA A 52 -18.23 7.38 -2.57
C ALA A 52 -17.31 6.16 -2.58
N ALA A 53 -16.93 5.67 -3.77
CA ALA A 53 -16.06 4.51 -3.91
C ALA A 53 -14.63 4.81 -3.41
N ALA A 54 -14.15 6.02 -3.69
CA ALA A 54 -12.85 6.48 -3.19
C ALA A 54 -12.82 6.59 -1.66
N ALA A 55 -13.85 7.17 -1.04
CA ALA A 55 -13.96 7.27 0.41
C ALA A 55 -14.02 5.88 1.06
N ARG A 56 -14.82 4.98 0.51
CA ARG A 56 -14.94 3.60 1.01
C ARG A 56 -13.63 2.83 0.90
N LEU A 57 -12.91 2.99 -0.21
CA LEU A 57 -11.57 2.40 -0.36
C LEU A 57 -10.63 2.87 0.76
N LYS A 58 -10.58 4.19 1.03
CA LYS A 58 -9.72 4.75 2.09
C LYS A 58 -10.07 4.17 3.46
N GLU A 59 -11.36 4.01 3.76
CA GLU A 59 -11.82 3.39 5.01
C GLU A 59 -11.34 1.94 5.14
N LEU A 60 -11.58 1.11 4.12
CA LEU A 60 -11.18 -0.31 4.13
C LEU A 60 -9.67 -0.49 4.26
N LEU A 61 -8.89 0.37 3.57
CA LEU A 61 -7.44 0.33 3.66
C LEU A 61 -6.92 0.74 5.04
N ARG A 62 -7.54 1.75 5.68
CA ARG A 62 -7.18 2.14 7.05
C ARG A 62 -7.51 1.05 8.06
N LEU A 63 -8.70 0.46 7.97
CA LEU A 63 -9.10 -0.62 8.86
C LEU A 63 -8.15 -1.83 8.75
N GLU A 64 -7.80 -2.21 7.53
CA GLU A 64 -6.86 -3.31 7.30
C GLU A 64 -5.44 -2.96 7.75
N ALA A 65 -5.00 -1.73 7.52
CA ALA A 65 -3.71 -1.25 7.98
C ALA A 65 -3.61 -1.30 9.52
N GLU A 66 -4.63 -0.82 10.22
CA GLU A 66 -4.72 -0.90 11.69
C GLU A 66 -4.69 -2.35 12.17
N ARG A 67 -5.45 -3.24 11.54
CA ARG A 67 -5.45 -4.69 11.84
C ARG A 67 -4.07 -5.32 11.70
N MET A 68 -3.27 -4.84 10.75
CA MET A 68 -1.90 -5.30 10.50
C MET A 68 -0.84 -4.57 11.34
N GLY A 69 -1.21 -3.56 12.12
CA GLY A 69 -0.26 -2.72 12.87
C GLY A 69 0.57 -1.79 11.98
N LEU A 70 0.04 -1.39 10.83
CA LEU A 70 0.66 -0.42 9.92
C LEU A 70 0.24 1.00 10.31
N GLY A 71 1.17 1.94 10.29
CA GLY A 71 0.86 3.36 10.44
C GLY A 71 0.54 3.97 9.08
N VAL A 72 -0.68 4.44 8.85
CA VAL A 72 -1.05 5.10 7.59
C VAL A 72 -0.79 6.59 7.71
N GLU A 73 0.10 7.13 6.87
CA GLU A 73 0.38 8.56 6.80
C GLU A 73 -0.62 9.25 5.86
N SER A 74 -0.71 8.76 4.61
CA SER A 74 -1.66 9.28 3.63
C SER A 74 -2.17 8.18 2.69
N ILE A 75 -3.38 8.40 2.17
CA ILE A 75 -3.97 7.59 1.10
C ILE A 75 -4.57 8.55 0.08
N ASP A 76 -3.92 8.59 -1.08
CA ASP A 76 -4.30 9.43 -2.21
C ASP A 76 -4.94 8.55 -3.28
N VAL A 77 -6.19 8.86 -3.60
CA VAL A 77 -6.99 8.10 -4.56
C VAL A 77 -7.28 9.00 -5.73
N ASN A 78 -6.69 8.64 -6.87
CA ASN A 78 -6.97 9.21 -8.17
C ASN A 78 -7.96 8.29 -8.91
N PRO A 79 -8.56 8.74 -10.04
CA PRO A 79 -9.59 7.97 -10.74
C PRO A 79 -9.20 6.52 -11.05
N ALA A 80 -7.95 6.28 -11.45
CA ALA A 80 -7.45 4.97 -11.85
C ALA A 80 -6.25 4.46 -11.00
N THR A 81 -5.69 5.30 -10.12
CA THR A 81 -4.49 5.00 -9.33
C THR A 81 -4.70 5.31 -7.86
N VAL A 82 -3.99 4.58 -7.00
CA VAL A 82 -4.08 4.71 -5.55
C VAL A 82 -2.66 4.70 -5.01
N THR A 83 -2.27 5.79 -4.38
CA THR A 83 -0.99 5.92 -3.69
C THR A 83 -1.21 5.80 -2.19
N ILE A 84 -0.44 4.93 -1.56
CA ILE A 84 -0.54 4.63 -0.13
C ILE A 84 0.82 4.90 0.48
N HIS A 85 0.86 5.79 1.47
CA HIS A 85 2.05 6.10 2.24
C HIS A 85 1.89 5.52 3.65
N ILE A 86 2.75 4.55 3.98
CA ILE A 86 2.64 3.77 5.21
C ILE A 86 3.99 3.58 5.90
N HIS A 87 3.93 3.49 7.21
CA HIS A 87 4.98 2.97 8.07
C HIS A 87 4.70 1.52 8.41
N ALA A 88 5.71 0.67 8.28
CA ALA A 88 5.57 -0.76 8.47
C ALA A 88 6.53 -1.30 9.54
N PRO A 89 6.12 -2.34 10.30
CA PRO A 89 7.03 -3.07 11.15
C PRO A 89 7.98 -3.94 10.29
N PRO A 90 9.20 -4.23 10.78
CA PRO A 90 10.20 -5.00 10.03
C PRO A 90 9.81 -6.47 9.82
N THR A 91 8.78 -6.94 10.52
CA THR A 91 8.25 -8.30 10.41
C THR A 91 7.35 -8.50 9.18
N LEU A 92 6.88 -7.41 8.56
CA LEU A 92 5.99 -7.46 7.41
C LEU A 92 6.74 -7.10 6.13
N SER A 93 6.74 -8.02 5.17
CA SER A 93 7.30 -7.74 3.85
C SER A 93 6.38 -6.82 3.03
N PRO A 94 6.95 -5.94 2.18
CA PRO A 94 6.15 -5.06 1.32
C PRO A 94 5.14 -5.82 0.46
N HIS A 95 5.54 -6.97 -0.08
CA HIS A 95 4.64 -7.83 -0.87
C HIS A 95 3.44 -8.33 -0.05
N LYS A 96 3.66 -8.74 1.21
CA LYS A 96 2.56 -9.18 2.09
C LYS A 96 1.59 -8.04 2.38
N ILE A 97 2.11 -6.85 2.66
CA ILE A 97 1.30 -5.65 2.92
C ILE A 97 0.40 -5.34 1.72
N VAL A 98 0.98 -5.21 0.52
CA VAL A 98 0.22 -4.90 -0.70
C VAL A 98 -0.84 -5.96 -0.99
N ARG A 99 -0.50 -7.24 -0.79
CA ARG A 99 -1.43 -8.34 -1.03
C ARG A 99 -2.64 -8.28 -0.12
N GLU A 100 -2.44 -8.09 1.19
CA GLU A 100 -3.55 -8.05 2.15
C GLU A 100 -4.41 -6.79 1.95
N LEU A 101 -3.80 -5.60 1.76
CA LEU A 101 -4.54 -4.36 1.49
C LEU A 101 -5.45 -4.48 0.25
N ARG A 102 -4.93 -5.03 -0.85
CA ARG A 102 -5.72 -5.26 -2.08
C ARG A 102 -6.85 -6.25 -1.84
N ARG A 103 -6.58 -7.32 -1.10
CA ARG A 103 -7.56 -8.37 -0.81
C ARG A 103 -8.70 -7.84 0.05
N ALA A 104 -8.37 -7.08 1.09
CA ALA A 104 -9.33 -6.47 2.00
C ALA A 104 -10.25 -5.47 1.27
N ALA A 105 -9.70 -4.66 0.36
CA ALA A 105 -10.50 -3.70 -0.41
C ALA A 105 -11.35 -4.35 -1.52
N SER A 106 -10.82 -5.35 -2.23
CA SER A 106 -11.43 -5.83 -3.47
C SER A 106 -12.76 -6.58 -3.27
N GLY A 107 -12.97 -7.25 -2.15
CA GLY A 107 -14.23 -7.97 -1.88
C GLY A 107 -15.39 -6.99 -1.65
N PRO A 108 -15.35 -6.20 -0.57
CA PRO A 108 -16.41 -5.26 -0.21
C PRO A 108 -16.73 -4.26 -1.32
N LEU A 109 -15.72 -3.69 -1.99
CA LEU A 109 -15.97 -2.73 -3.07
C LEU A 109 -16.73 -3.34 -4.26
N ARG A 110 -16.55 -4.64 -4.54
CA ARG A 110 -17.30 -5.32 -5.61
C ARG A 110 -18.72 -5.68 -5.21
N GLU A 111 -18.98 -5.79 -3.92
CA GLU A 111 -20.33 -6.03 -3.38
C GLU A 111 -21.13 -4.72 -3.35
N GLU A 112 -20.49 -3.64 -2.90
CA GLU A 112 -21.13 -2.32 -2.75
C GLU A 112 -21.29 -1.57 -4.08
N PHE A 113 -20.37 -1.76 -5.05
CA PHE A 113 -20.35 -1.00 -6.30
C PHE A 113 -20.45 -1.91 -7.55
N PRO A 114 -21.63 -1.99 -8.20
CA PRO A 114 -21.84 -2.83 -9.38
C PRO A 114 -20.90 -2.51 -10.57
N HIS A 115 -20.57 -1.24 -10.76
CA HIS A 115 -19.66 -0.80 -11.82
C HIS A 115 -18.23 -1.35 -11.61
N ILE A 116 -17.78 -1.49 -10.36
CA ILE A 116 -16.49 -2.12 -10.01
C ILE A 116 -16.54 -3.63 -10.25
N LYS A 117 -17.64 -4.29 -9.86
CA LYS A 117 -17.84 -5.73 -10.08
C LYS A 117 -17.71 -6.12 -11.55
N SER A 118 -18.25 -5.28 -12.45
CA SER A 118 -18.22 -5.48 -13.91
C SER A 118 -16.82 -5.47 -14.52
N ALA A 119 -15.81 -4.92 -13.83
CA ALA A 119 -14.43 -4.84 -14.32
C ALA A 119 -13.66 -6.17 -14.23
N GLY A 120 -14.22 -7.20 -13.60
CA GLY A 120 -13.61 -8.52 -13.41
C GLY A 120 -12.61 -8.56 -12.24
N GLY A 121 -11.74 -7.54 -12.11
CA GLY A 121 -10.84 -7.36 -10.97
C GLY A 121 -10.54 -5.88 -10.72
N LEU A 122 -10.30 -5.52 -9.45
CA LEU A 122 -10.13 -4.11 -9.06
C LEU A 122 -8.75 -3.57 -9.43
N PHE A 123 -7.67 -4.22 -8.97
CA PHE A 123 -6.29 -3.81 -9.23
C PHE A 123 -5.58 -4.77 -10.20
N VAL A 124 -4.54 -4.28 -10.89
CA VAL A 124 -3.61 -5.17 -11.60
C VAL A 124 -2.70 -5.93 -10.63
N ARG A 125 -2.06 -7.00 -11.11
CA ARG A 125 -1.10 -7.77 -10.29
C ARG A 125 0.14 -6.93 -9.98
N ASP A 126 0.63 -6.22 -10.98
CA ASP A 126 1.79 -5.36 -10.86
C ASP A 126 1.51 -4.21 -9.89
N TYR A 127 2.51 -3.80 -9.14
CA TYR A 127 2.48 -2.64 -8.26
C TYR A 127 3.88 -2.07 -8.19
N MET A 128 3.96 -0.79 -7.87
CA MET A 128 5.24 -0.14 -7.57
C MET A 128 5.33 0.07 -6.07
N VAL A 129 6.50 -0.19 -5.51
CA VAL A 129 6.80 0.05 -4.10
C VAL A 129 8.18 0.66 -3.98
N THR A 130 8.30 1.72 -3.19
CA THR A 130 9.56 2.43 -2.95
C THR A 130 9.69 2.79 -1.48
N SER A 131 10.93 2.99 -1.01
CA SER A 131 11.22 3.50 0.33
C SER A 131 11.30 5.02 0.41
N VAL A 132 11.25 5.69 -0.76
CA VAL A 132 11.33 7.14 -0.92
C VAL A 132 10.11 7.65 -1.68
N PRO A 133 9.70 8.91 -1.48
CA PRO A 133 8.63 9.52 -2.26
C PRO A 133 8.90 9.38 -3.76
N VAL A 134 7.89 8.95 -4.50
CA VAL A 134 7.98 8.81 -5.95
C VAL A 134 7.49 10.10 -6.61
N PRO A 135 8.25 10.69 -7.56
CA PRO A 135 7.75 11.83 -8.31
C PRO A 135 6.54 11.41 -9.16
N GLU A 136 5.61 12.34 -9.37
CA GLU A 136 4.38 12.09 -10.14
C GLU A 136 4.67 11.55 -11.55
N THR A 137 5.77 11.99 -12.17
CA THR A 137 6.23 11.52 -13.49
C THR A 137 6.43 10.01 -13.57
N ASP A 138 6.94 9.40 -12.50
CA ASP A 138 7.25 7.98 -12.46
C ASP A 138 6.00 7.16 -12.16
N CYS A 139 5.10 7.70 -11.32
CA CYS A 139 3.76 7.15 -11.14
C CYS A 139 3.00 7.09 -12.46
N ASP A 140 3.07 8.18 -13.24
CA ASP A 140 2.50 8.29 -14.58
C ASP A 140 3.10 7.30 -15.56
N ALA A 141 4.43 7.16 -15.56
CA ALA A 141 5.14 6.21 -16.40
C ALA A 141 4.73 4.77 -16.07
N PHE A 142 4.61 4.43 -14.78
CA PHE A 142 4.14 3.13 -14.32
C PHE A 142 2.69 2.88 -14.73
N GLU A 143 1.80 3.87 -14.59
CA GLU A 143 0.42 3.73 -15.05
C GLU A 143 0.35 3.47 -16.56
N ARG A 144 1.17 4.17 -17.36
CA ARG A 144 1.24 3.98 -18.82
C ARG A 144 1.76 2.60 -19.21
N HIS A 145 2.64 1.99 -18.40
CA HIS A 145 3.11 0.62 -18.60
C HIS A 145 1.98 -0.41 -18.51
N ILE A 146 0.93 -0.12 -17.74
CA ILE A 146 -0.21 -1.04 -17.57
C ILE A 146 -1.12 -1.01 -18.81
N PRO A 147 -1.30 -2.14 -19.52
CA PRO A 147 -2.07 -2.15 -20.76
C PRO A 147 -3.57 -2.00 -20.51
N LYS A 148 -4.24 -1.16 -21.33
CA LYS A 148 -5.70 -0.98 -21.29
C LYS A 148 -6.47 -2.20 -21.82
N ARG A 149 -5.88 -2.95 -22.76
CA ARG A 149 -6.44 -4.18 -23.33
C ARG A 149 -5.56 -5.36 -22.94
N TRP A 150 -6.17 -6.53 -22.79
CA TRP A 150 -5.40 -7.75 -22.63
C TRP A 150 -4.63 -8.01 -23.93
N THR A 151 -3.30 -7.98 -23.84
CA THR A 151 -2.40 -8.44 -24.89
C THR A 151 -1.88 -9.80 -24.47
N PRO A 152 -1.95 -10.84 -25.32
CA PRO A 152 -1.22 -12.06 -25.08
C PRO A 152 0.26 -11.70 -24.95
N LYS A 153 0.93 -12.19 -23.91
CA LYS A 153 2.39 -12.05 -23.80
C LYS A 153 2.99 -12.77 -25.00
N ALA A 154 3.72 -12.06 -25.86
CA ALA A 154 4.49 -12.71 -26.92
C ALA A 154 5.36 -13.79 -26.26
N ALA A 155 5.25 -15.02 -26.74
CA ALA A 155 6.05 -16.12 -26.23
C ALA A 155 7.52 -15.69 -26.24
N SER A 156 8.17 -15.70 -25.08
CA SER A 156 9.61 -15.48 -25.02
C SER A 156 10.26 -16.51 -25.94
N PRO A 157 11.22 -16.12 -26.81
CA PRO A 157 11.97 -17.10 -27.59
C PRO A 157 12.58 -18.06 -26.58
N LYS A 158 12.30 -19.36 -26.74
CA LYS A 158 12.98 -20.41 -25.98
C LYS A 158 14.48 -20.15 -26.18
N ALA A 159 15.21 -20.02 -25.09
CA ALA A 159 16.66 -20.10 -25.16
C ALA A 159 16.98 -21.46 -25.81
N GLU A 160 17.52 -21.43 -27.02
CA GLU A 160 18.19 -22.60 -27.59
C GLU A 160 19.43 -22.87 -26.73
N GLU A 161 19.50 -24.09 -26.23
CA GLU A 161 20.60 -24.67 -25.47
C GLU A 161 21.53 -25.42 -26.43
#